data_AF-A0A182T9R2-F1
#
_entry.id   AF-A0A182T9R2-F1
#
_cell.length_a   1.000
_cell.length_b   1.000
_cell.length_c   1.000
_cell.angle_alpha   90.00
_cell.angle_beta   90.00
_cell.angle_gamma   90.00
#
_symmetry.space_group_name_H-M   'P 1'
#
loop_
_entity.id
_entity.type
_entity.pdbx_description
1 polymer ?
#
loop_
_entity_poly.entity_id
_entity_poly.type
_entity_poly.pdbx_seq_one_letter_code
_entity_poly.pdbx_strand_id
1 'polypeptide(L)'
;LFFQTNTFCGIFLLFINGYKLERLIERARAFSRTVLQETSPAIVQQLNKQHELIHKVTRIFFIVVTYAAHFYVFAPILSTLYTLYGTTRNVNETVHYTLHMEENFYGLPTRTSGPYYLLFSAIMTPTSYLCAFAGTVKILTISNFIIYCTLYFQLVQVKLRTVAQENSFRQELKAIVTLHQDALNCAKLLESITSLVLLQQLLLCVLIWCSMLLYFTVSSAQVAHEVYECRWELQTTAIQKDLKLVLVRAQTPVGITAGKFCYMNMEQFGIVS
;
A
#
# COMPACT_ATOMS: atom_id res chain seq x y z
N LEU A 1 -1.38 -1.59 -13.87
CA LEU A 1 -2.79 -2.01 -13.55
C LEU A 1 -3.03 -2.64 -12.16
N PHE A 2 -2.19 -3.58 -11.68
CA PHE A 2 -2.44 -4.34 -10.43
C PHE A 2 -2.58 -3.47 -9.18
N PHE A 3 -1.77 -2.41 -9.07
CA PHE A 3 -1.83 -1.48 -7.93
C PHE A 3 -3.16 -0.72 -7.84
N GLN A 4 -3.69 -0.26 -8.98
CA GLN A 4 -5.00 0.40 -9.04
C GLN A 4 -6.12 -0.57 -8.68
N THR A 5 -6.06 -1.80 -9.21
CA THR A 5 -7.04 -2.86 -8.92
C THR A 5 -7.10 -3.15 -7.42
N ASN A 6 -5.94 -3.22 -6.74
CA ASN A 6 -5.87 -3.42 -5.30
C ASN A 6 -6.53 -2.31 -4.47
N THR A 7 -6.38 -1.08 -4.94
CA THR A 7 -6.94 0.07 -4.25
C THR A 7 -8.46 0.13 -4.44
N PHE A 8 -8.94 0.03 -5.68
CA PHE A 8 -10.37 0.13 -5.99
C PHE A 8 -11.17 -1.08 -5.48
N CYS A 9 -10.65 -2.30 -5.67
CA CYS A 9 -11.30 -3.50 -5.15
C CYS A 9 -11.42 -3.44 -3.63
N GLY A 10 -10.36 -3.03 -2.93
CA GLY A 10 -10.39 -2.91 -1.47
C GLY A 10 -11.42 -1.89 -0.95
N ILE A 11 -11.54 -0.73 -1.60
CA ILE A 11 -12.58 0.27 -1.26
C ILE A 11 -13.97 -0.25 -1.59
N PHE A 12 -14.15 -0.92 -2.73
CA PHE A 12 -15.42 -1.52 -3.11
C PHE A 12 -15.87 -2.60 -2.09
N LEU A 13 -14.96 -3.42 -1.61
CA LEU A 13 -15.22 -4.40 -0.54
C LEU A 13 -15.60 -3.74 0.79
N LEU A 14 -14.98 -2.61 1.14
CA LEU A 14 -15.40 -1.81 2.30
C LEU A 14 -16.80 -1.22 2.10
N PHE A 15 -17.12 -0.78 0.88
CA PHE A 15 -18.43 -0.23 0.54
C PHE A 15 -19.53 -1.28 0.58
N ILE A 16 -19.28 -2.50 0.09
CA ILE A 16 -20.20 -3.65 0.24
C ILE A 16 -20.48 -3.94 1.71
N ASN A 17 -19.44 -3.85 2.56
CA ASN A 17 -19.58 -4.00 4.00
C ASN A 17 -20.02 -2.70 4.71
N GLY A 18 -20.48 -1.69 3.97
CA GLY A 18 -20.85 -0.38 4.50
C GLY A 18 -21.89 -0.44 5.62
N TYR A 19 -22.89 -1.32 5.50
CA TYR A 19 -23.87 -1.57 6.57
C TYR A 19 -23.20 -2.08 7.88
N LYS A 20 -22.23 -3.00 7.77
CA LYS A 20 -21.49 -3.49 8.95
C LYS A 20 -20.60 -2.40 9.52
N LEU A 21 -20.00 -1.56 8.67
CA LEU A 21 -19.18 -0.44 9.07
C LEU A 21 -19.99 0.61 9.83
N GLU A 22 -21.18 0.95 9.35
CA GLU A 22 -22.10 1.87 10.01
C GLU A 22 -22.53 1.31 11.38
N ARG A 23 -22.92 0.03 11.42
CA ARG A 23 -23.24 -0.66 12.68
C ARG A 23 -22.06 -0.68 13.66
N LEU A 24 -20.82 -0.83 13.16
CA LEU A 24 -19.61 -0.75 13.98
C LEU A 24 -19.44 0.66 14.56
N ILE A 25 -19.63 1.70 13.75
CA ILE A 25 -19.54 3.10 14.17
C ILE A 25 -20.61 3.43 15.22
N GLU A 26 -21.85 2.98 15.03
CA GLU A 26 -22.93 3.18 15.99
C GLU A 26 -22.62 2.52 17.33
N ARG A 27 -22.18 1.26 17.32
CA ARG A 27 -21.80 0.54 18.54
C ARG A 27 -20.59 1.16 19.23
N ALA A 28 -19.58 1.55 18.47
CA ALA A 28 -18.41 2.26 18.96
C ALA A 28 -18.82 3.58 19.66
N ARG A 29 -19.75 4.33 19.06
CA ARG A 29 -20.27 5.58 19.63
C ARG A 29 -21.10 5.33 20.89
N ALA A 30 -21.95 4.32 20.90
CA ALA A 30 -22.73 3.93 22.07
C ALA A 30 -21.82 3.51 23.23
N PHE A 31 -20.85 2.63 22.97
CA PHE A 31 -19.83 2.21 23.93
C PHE A 31 -19.09 3.42 24.52
N SER A 32 -18.60 4.31 23.66
CA SER A 32 -17.89 5.51 24.11
C SER A 32 -18.76 6.40 25.01
N ARG A 33 -20.06 6.54 24.74
CA ARG A 33 -20.97 7.35 25.56
C ARG A 33 -21.20 6.73 26.94
N THR A 34 -21.48 5.43 27.00
CA THR A 34 -21.68 4.71 28.27
C THR A 34 -20.44 4.84 29.16
N VAL A 35 -19.26 4.65 28.57
CA VAL A 35 -17.99 4.78 29.26
C VAL A 35 -17.75 6.19 29.79
N LEU A 36 -18.00 7.21 28.96
CA LEU A 36 -17.80 8.61 29.35
C LEU A 36 -18.69 9.03 30.52
N GLN A 37 -19.85 8.38 30.71
CA GLN A 37 -20.77 8.62 31.81
C GLN A 37 -20.37 7.91 33.11
N GLU A 38 -19.84 6.69 33.02
CA GLU A 38 -19.54 5.86 34.21
C GLU A 38 -18.15 6.11 34.82
N THR A 39 -17.23 6.78 34.10
CA THR A 39 -15.81 6.81 34.49
C THR A 39 -15.38 8.15 35.09
N SER A 40 -14.46 8.11 36.07
CA SER A 40 -13.85 9.29 36.71
C SER A 40 -13.31 10.32 35.69
N PRO A 41 -13.42 11.65 35.98
CA PRO A 41 -13.00 12.73 35.08
C PRO A 41 -11.53 12.62 34.64
N ALA A 42 -10.65 12.04 35.45
CA ALA A 42 -9.24 11.81 35.09
C ALA A 42 -9.08 10.80 33.93
N ILE A 43 -9.89 9.74 33.91
CA ILE A 43 -9.85 8.72 32.84
C ILE A 43 -10.48 9.27 31.56
N VAL A 44 -11.55 10.05 31.69
CA VAL A 44 -12.16 10.78 30.56
C VAL A 44 -11.16 11.72 29.90
N GLN A 45 -10.38 12.47 30.69
CA GLN A 45 -9.35 13.35 30.17
C GLN A 45 -8.24 12.57 29.45
N GLN A 46 -7.85 11.41 29.96
CA GLN A 46 -6.90 10.52 29.30
C GLN A 46 -7.44 9.97 27.98
N LEU A 47 -8.71 9.58 27.94
CA LEU A 47 -9.38 9.10 26.73
C LEU A 47 -9.43 10.17 25.64
N ASN A 48 -9.75 11.41 26.01
CA ASN A 48 -9.77 12.55 25.10
C ASN A 48 -8.36 12.83 24.54
N LYS A 49 -7.31 12.75 25.36
CA LYS A 49 -5.92 12.87 24.87
C LYS A 49 -5.57 11.77 23.86
N GLN A 50 -5.97 10.53 24.11
CA GLN A 50 -5.75 9.43 23.16
C GLN A 50 -6.51 9.64 21.85
N HIS A 51 -7.76 10.10 21.93
CA HIS A 51 -8.56 10.44 20.77
C HIS A 51 -7.91 11.56 19.93
N GLU A 52 -7.44 12.64 20.56
CA GLU A 52 -6.70 13.71 19.86
C GLU A 52 -5.42 13.19 19.20
N LEU A 53 -4.68 12.30 19.85
CA LEU A 53 -3.48 11.68 19.28
C LEU A 53 -3.82 10.87 18.04
N ILE A 54 -4.87 10.04 18.08
CA ILE A 54 -5.35 9.27 16.92
C ILE A 54 -5.70 10.19 15.75
N HIS A 55 -6.43 11.28 16.03
CA HIS A 55 -6.77 12.28 15.01
C HIS A 55 -5.54 12.99 14.44
N LYS A 56 -4.57 13.36 15.29
CA LYS A 56 -3.32 13.99 14.85
C LYS A 56 -2.49 13.06 13.97
N VAL A 57 -2.34 11.79 14.36
CA VAL A 57 -1.63 10.77 13.57
C VAL A 57 -2.32 10.54 12.23
N THR A 58 -3.66 10.37 12.23
CA THR A 58 -4.46 10.22 11.00
C THR A 58 -4.25 11.40 10.05
N ARG A 59 -4.29 12.63 10.58
CA ARG A 59 -4.08 13.85 9.80
C ARG A 59 -2.67 13.96 9.23
N ILE A 60 -1.64 13.65 10.03
CA ILE A 60 -0.25 13.67 9.58
C ILE A 60 -0.05 12.65 8.46
N PHE A 61 -0.56 11.42 8.62
CA PHE A 61 -0.46 10.38 7.58
C PHE A 61 -1.13 10.83 6.28
N PHE A 62 -2.34 11.39 6.35
CA PHE A 62 -3.04 11.91 5.18
C PHE A 62 -2.25 13.02 4.47
N ILE A 63 -1.67 13.96 5.23
CA ILE A 63 -0.82 15.03 4.69
C ILE A 63 0.40 14.45 3.99
N VAL A 64 1.13 13.52 4.62
CA VAL A 64 2.32 12.89 4.05
C VAL A 64 2.01 12.19 2.72
N VAL A 65 0.93 11.40 2.66
CA VAL A 65 0.55 10.71 1.42
C VAL A 65 0.09 11.70 0.35
N THR A 66 -0.60 12.77 0.73
CA THR A 66 -0.98 13.84 -0.20
C THR A 66 0.25 14.50 -0.80
N TYR A 67 1.25 14.86 -0.01
CA TYR A 67 2.51 15.41 -0.51
C TYR A 67 3.26 14.42 -1.42
N ALA A 68 3.29 13.13 -1.07
CA ALA A 68 3.88 12.10 -1.91
C ALA A 68 3.17 11.99 -3.27
N ALA A 69 1.84 12.07 -3.29
CA ALA A 69 1.06 12.08 -4.54
C ALA A 69 1.36 13.32 -5.39
N HIS A 70 1.49 14.50 -4.76
CA HIS A 70 1.92 15.71 -5.47
C HIS A 70 3.32 15.52 -6.07
N PHE A 71 4.30 15.08 -5.26
CA PHE A 71 5.66 14.84 -5.74
C PHE A 71 5.68 13.87 -6.94
N TYR A 72 4.91 12.78 -6.86
CA TYR A 72 4.76 11.80 -7.93
C TYR A 72 4.20 12.41 -9.22
N VAL A 73 3.23 13.34 -9.12
CA VAL A 73 2.60 14.02 -10.27
C VAL A 73 3.42 15.21 -10.81
N PHE A 74 4.25 15.86 -9.99
CA PHE A 74 5.02 17.02 -10.45
C PHE A 74 6.39 16.64 -11.03
N ALA A 75 7.04 15.57 -10.56
CA ALA A 75 8.40 15.25 -10.97
C ALA A 75 8.58 15.01 -12.49
N PRO A 76 7.70 14.26 -13.18
CA PRO A 76 7.80 14.06 -14.63
C PRO A 76 7.44 15.30 -15.46
N ILE A 77 6.55 16.16 -14.96
CA ILE A 77 6.25 17.45 -15.59
C ILE A 77 7.50 18.34 -15.56
N LEU A 78 8.18 18.43 -14.41
CA LEU A 78 9.44 19.16 -14.27
C LEU A 78 10.55 18.58 -15.16
N SER A 79 10.68 17.25 -15.19
CA SER A 79 11.65 16.56 -16.08
C SER A 79 11.37 16.81 -17.57
N THR A 80 10.10 16.82 -17.95
CA THR A 80 9.67 17.13 -19.33
C THR A 80 9.94 18.59 -19.69
N LEU A 81 9.69 19.53 -18.79
CA LEU A 81 10.01 20.95 -19.01
C LEU A 81 11.52 21.16 -19.15
N TYR A 82 12.32 20.47 -18.34
CA TYR A 82 13.78 20.52 -18.42
C TYR A 82 14.32 20.00 -19.75
N THR A 83 13.82 18.85 -20.21
CA THR A 83 14.21 18.28 -21.51
C THR A 83 13.80 19.21 -22.66
N LEU A 84 12.57 19.72 -22.69
CA LEU A 84 12.10 20.68 -23.69
C LEU A 84 12.96 21.95 -23.75
N TYR A 85 13.33 22.52 -22.59
CA TYR A 85 14.20 23.69 -22.53
C TYR A 85 15.61 23.39 -23.08
N GLY A 86 16.16 22.21 -22.80
CA GLY A 86 17.42 21.73 -23.38
C GLY A 86 17.36 21.54 -24.89
N THR A 87 16.28 20.96 -25.41
CA THR A 87 16.08 20.72 -26.85
C THR A 87 15.93 22.01 -27.64
N THR A 88 15.25 23.03 -27.09
CA THR A 88 15.20 24.36 -27.72
C THR A 88 16.57 25.03 -27.84
N ARG A 89 17.56 24.58 -27.05
CA ARG A 89 18.94 25.08 -27.08
C ARG A 89 19.85 24.27 -28.01
N ASN A 90 19.54 23.00 -28.24
CA ASN A 90 20.28 22.06 -29.10
C ASN A 90 19.36 21.52 -30.21
N VAL A 91 19.42 22.11 -31.41
CA VAL A 91 18.52 21.86 -32.56
C VAL A 91 18.46 20.39 -33.04
N ASN A 92 19.41 19.53 -32.64
CA ASN A 92 19.54 18.14 -33.11
C ASN A 92 19.06 17.05 -32.14
N GLU A 93 18.48 17.38 -30.98
CA GLU A 93 18.00 16.36 -30.03
C GLU A 93 16.51 16.04 -30.21
N THR A 94 16.15 14.76 -30.15
CA THR A 94 14.75 14.30 -30.18
C THR A 94 14.11 14.45 -28.81
N VAL A 95 12.94 15.10 -28.72
CA VAL A 95 12.21 15.28 -27.46
C VAL A 95 11.73 13.93 -26.94
N HIS A 96 12.23 13.53 -25.76
CA HIS A 96 11.76 12.36 -25.03
C HIS A 96 10.95 12.78 -23.80
N TYR A 97 9.67 12.43 -23.79
CA TYR A 97 8.77 12.72 -22.67
C TYR A 97 8.92 11.68 -21.55
N THR A 98 9.12 12.15 -20.31
CA THR A 98 9.26 11.30 -19.12
C THR A 98 7.87 10.93 -18.58
N LEU A 99 7.59 9.64 -18.42
CA LEU A 99 6.30 9.13 -17.92
C LEU A 99 6.37 8.82 -16.41
N HIS A 100 5.25 9.01 -15.70
CA HIS A 100 5.11 8.72 -14.25
C HIS A 100 5.24 7.24 -13.88
N MET A 101 4.95 6.35 -14.83
CA MET A 101 4.95 4.92 -14.64
C MET A 101 5.55 4.28 -15.89
N GLU A 102 6.46 3.33 -15.71
CA GLU A 102 7.13 2.62 -16.80
C GLU A 102 6.23 1.51 -17.40
N GLU A 103 4.93 1.79 -17.57
CA GLU A 103 4.07 0.99 -18.45
C GLU A 103 4.11 1.67 -19.82
N ASN A 104 4.80 1.04 -20.79
CA ASN A 104 4.64 1.39 -22.20
C ASN A 104 3.17 1.18 -22.56
N PHE A 105 2.40 2.26 -22.58
CA PHE A 105 0.96 2.18 -22.73
C PHE A 105 0.63 1.73 -24.17
N TYR A 106 0.29 0.45 -24.33
CA TYR A 106 -0.49 -0.11 -25.43
C TYR A 106 -0.12 0.36 -26.85
N GLY A 107 1.17 0.33 -27.21
CA GLY A 107 1.61 0.58 -28.59
C GLY A 107 1.43 2.01 -29.11
N LEU A 108 1.12 2.99 -28.26
CA LEU A 108 1.01 4.40 -28.63
C LEU A 108 2.36 5.13 -28.44
N PRO A 109 2.80 5.99 -29.38
CA PRO A 109 4.05 6.74 -29.29
C PRO A 109 3.95 7.94 -28.32
N THR A 110 3.66 7.67 -27.05
CA THR A 110 3.51 8.69 -25.98
C THR A 110 4.84 9.32 -25.56
N ARG A 111 5.98 8.67 -25.87
CA ARG A 111 7.33 9.19 -25.58
C ARG A 111 7.87 10.16 -26.62
N THR A 112 7.29 10.19 -27.81
CA THR A 112 7.81 10.94 -28.97
C THR A 112 6.81 11.97 -29.51
N SER A 113 5.53 11.88 -29.12
CA SER A 113 4.48 12.78 -29.61
C SER A 113 3.80 13.54 -28.46
N GLY A 114 3.95 14.86 -28.46
CA GLY A 114 3.39 15.78 -27.47
C GLY A 114 1.87 15.69 -27.23
N PRO A 115 0.98 15.60 -28.25
CA PRO A 115 -0.47 15.53 -28.01
C PRO A 115 -0.89 14.24 -27.29
N TYR A 116 -0.28 13.09 -27.61
CA TYR A 116 -0.57 11.83 -26.92
C TYR A 116 -0.04 11.83 -25.48
N TYR A 117 1.10 12.48 -25.24
CA TYR A 117 1.62 12.70 -23.89
C TYR A 117 0.66 13.54 -23.03
N LEU A 118 0.14 14.65 -23.57
CA LEU A 118 -0.81 15.51 -22.87
C LEU A 118 -2.13 14.80 -22.57
N LEU A 119 -2.68 14.06 -23.54
CA LEU A 119 -3.90 13.27 -23.35
C LEU A 119 -3.70 12.20 -22.26
N PHE A 120 -2.57 11.49 -22.29
CA PHE A 120 -2.22 10.50 -21.28
C PHE A 120 -2.08 11.13 -19.89
N SER A 121 -1.36 12.25 -19.79
CA SER A 121 -1.16 12.98 -18.53
C SER A 121 -2.48 13.48 -17.94
N ALA A 122 -3.37 14.03 -18.79
CA ALA A 122 -4.68 14.51 -18.37
C ALA A 122 -5.57 13.41 -17.75
N ILE A 123 -5.45 12.16 -18.19
CA ILE A 123 -6.18 11.01 -17.65
C ILE A 123 -5.47 10.40 -16.42
N MET A 124 -4.15 10.32 -16.46
CA MET A 124 -3.36 9.66 -15.41
C MET A 124 -3.26 10.49 -14.13
N THR A 125 -3.15 11.82 -14.23
CA THR A 125 -3.11 12.70 -13.05
C THR A 125 -4.33 12.50 -12.13
N PRO A 126 -5.58 12.65 -12.58
CA PRO A 126 -6.73 12.44 -11.69
C PRO A 126 -6.83 10.99 -11.18
N THR A 127 -6.48 10.01 -12.03
CA THR A 127 -6.48 8.59 -11.63
C THR A 127 -5.47 8.32 -10.50
N SER A 128 -4.28 8.93 -10.56
CA SER A 128 -3.25 8.78 -9.54
C SER A 128 -3.67 9.39 -8.19
N TYR A 129 -4.26 10.59 -8.19
CA TYR A 129 -4.80 11.21 -6.98
C TYR A 129 -5.98 10.42 -6.40
N LEU A 130 -6.89 9.93 -7.24
CA LEU A 130 -8.01 9.10 -6.80
C LEU A 130 -7.50 7.80 -6.17
N CYS A 131 -6.48 7.17 -6.75
CA CYS A 131 -5.84 5.98 -6.20
C CYS A 131 -5.14 6.27 -4.88
N ALA A 132 -4.39 7.38 -4.77
CA ALA A 132 -3.74 7.76 -3.51
C ALA A 132 -4.79 8.00 -2.41
N PHE A 133 -5.84 8.76 -2.71
CA PHE A 133 -6.93 9.04 -1.79
C PHE A 133 -7.66 7.76 -1.34
N ALA A 134 -8.09 6.93 -2.29
CA ALA A 134 -8.77 5.67 -2.02
C ALA A 134 -7.91 4.72 -1.18
N GLY A 135 -6.62 4.59 -1.49
CA GLY A 135 -5.68 3.78 -0.73
C GLY A 135 -5.51 4.29 0.70
N THR A 136 -5.35 5.60 0.87
CA THR A 136 -5.23 6.24 2.17
C THR A 136 -6.48 6.06 3.02
N VAL A 137 -7.67 6.30 2.47
CA VAL A 137 -8.94 6.11 3.19
C VAL A 137 -9.06 4.66 3.65
N LYS A 138 -8.82 3.68 2.78
CA LYS A 138 -8.84 2.25 3.12
C LYS A 138 -7.95 1.93 4.32
N ILE A 139 -6.69 2.36 4.26
CA ILE A 139 -5.68 2.06 5.30
C ILE A 139 -6.04 2.76 6.61
N LEU A 140 -6.42 4.04 6.56
CA LEU A 140 -6.75 4.84 7.74
C LEU A 140 -8.00 4.33 8.44
N THR A 141 -9.05 3.97 7.69
CA THR A 141 -10.28 3.43 8.26
C THR A 141 -9.99 2.16 9.05
N ILE A 142 -9.28 1.19 8.47
CA ILE A 142 -8.94 -0.07 9.14
C ILE A 142 -8.05 0.18 10.36
N SER A 143 -6.99 0.97 10.20
CA SER A 143 -6.04 1.28 11.29
C SER A 143 -6.73 1.97 12.47
N ASN A 144 -7.59 2.95 12.19
CA ASN A 144 -8.32 3.67 13.23
C ASN A 144 -9.26 2.74 14.00
N PHE A 145 -10.01 1.87 13.32
CA PHE A 145 -10.86 0.92 14.01
C PHE A 145 -10.09 -0.07 14.88
N ILE A 146 -8.92 -0.54 14.44
CA ILE A 146 -8.05 -1.41 15.24
C ILE A 146 -7.58 -0.69 16.51
N ILE A 147 -7.14 0.57 16.38
CA ILE A 147 -6.70 1.37 17.51
C ILE A 147 -7.87 1.61 18.49
N TYR A 148 -9.07 1.97 18.01
CA TYR A 148 -10.24 2.15 18.87
C TYR A 148 -10.66 0.86 19.58
N CYS A 149 -10.63 -0.27 18.89
CA CYS A 149 -10.94 -1.56 19.49
C CYS A 149 -9.92 -1.92 20.59
N THR A 150 -8.63 -1.64 20.36
CA THR A 150 -7.56 -1.82 21.36
C THR A 150 -7.80 -0.93 22.59
N LEU A 151 -8.16 0.33 22.36
CA LEU A 151 -8.48 1.30 23.42
C LEU A 151 -9.70 0.87 24.25
N TYR A 152 -10.70 0.22 23.65
CA TYR A 152 -11.83 -0.37 24.39
C TYR A 152 -11.39 -1.48 25.34
N PHE A 153 -10.48 -2.36 24.90
CA PHE A 153 -9.93 -3.39 25.79
C PHE A 153 -9.08 -2.80 26.91
N GLN A 154 -8.24 -1.80 26.61
CA GLN A 154 -7.45 -1.10 27.64
C GLN A 154 -8.36 -0.44 28.68
N LEU A 155 -9.47 0.14 28.25
CA LEU A 155 -10.44 0.74 29.14
C LEU A 155 -11.13 -0.29 30.04
N VAL A 156 -11.56 -1.44 29.49
CA VAL A 156 -12.11 -2.54 30.29
C VAL A 156 -11.09 -2.98 31.35
N GLN A 157 -9.80 -3.06 31.01
CA GLN A 157 -8.73 -3.38 31.95
C GLN A 157 -8.59 -2.33 33.06
N VAL A 158 -8.67 -1.03 32.73
CA VAL A 158 -8.62 0.05 33.72
C VAL A 158 -9.82 -0.04 34.67
N LYS A 159 -11.05 -0.17 34.15
CA LYS A 159 -12.26 -0.30 34.98
C LYS A 159 -12.17 -1.51 35.92
N LEU A 160 -11.69 -2.65 35.40
CA LEU A 160 -11.49 -3.86 36.19
C LEU A 160 -10.50 -3.65 37.35
N ARG A 161 -9.39 -2.93 37.10
CA ARG A 161 -8.40 -2.62 38.15
C ARG A 161 -8.96 -1.68 39.21
N THR A 162 -9.70 -0.65 38.81
CA THR A 162 -10.33 0.31 39.74
C THR A 162 -11.33 -0.42 40.65
N VAL A 163 -12.21 -1.25 40.09
CA VAL A 163 -13.19 -2.03 40.86
C VAL A 163 -12.51 -3.05 41.78
N ALA A 164 -11.39 -3.63 41.36
CA ALA A 164 -10.59 -4.52 42.21
C ALA A 164 -9.99 -3.77 43.41
N GLN A 165 -9.52 -2.54 43.22
CA GLN A 165 -8.96 -1.71 44.30
C GLN A 165 -10.03 -1.23 45.29
N GLU A 166 -11.22 -0.88 44.79
CA GLU A 166 -12.33 -0.39 45.60
C GLU A 166 -13.14 -1.51 46.29
N ASN A 167 -12.81 -2.79 46.03
CA ASN A 167 -13.55 -3.97 46.52
C ASN A 167 -15.06 -3.97 46.18
N SER A 168 -15.49 -3.20 45.18
CA SER A 168 -16.88 -3.04 44.73
C SER A 168 -17.31 -4.07 43.68
N PHE A 169 -16.55 -5.16 43.54
CA PHE A 169 -16.70 -6.18 42.49
C PHE A 169 -18.12 -6.73 42.35
N ARG A 170 -18.80 -7.02 43.48
CA ARG A 170 -20.17 -7.57 43.46
C ARG A 170 -21.20 -6.65 42.79
N GLN A 171 -21.01 -5.33 42.87
CA GLN A 171 -21.94 -4.35 42.31
C GLN A 171 -21.62 -4.06 40.83
N GLU A 172 -20.34 -3.97 40.48
CA GLU A 172 -19.88 -3.56 39.14
C GLU A 172 -19.59 -4.72 38.17
N LEU A 173 -19.57 -5.97 38.64
CA LEU A 173 -19.24 -7.13 37.79
C LEU A 173 -20.14 -7.23 36.55
N LYS A 174 -21.45 -6.99 36.70
CA LYS A 174 -22.39 -7.02 35.58
C LYS A 174 -22.06 -5.94 34.54
N ALA A 175 -21.68 -4.75 34.98
CA ALA A 175 -21.27 -3.66 34.10
C ALA A 175 -19.97 -4.00 33.37
N ILE A 176 -18.97 -4.54 34.07
CA ILE A 176 -17.70 -4.97 33.47
C ILE A 176 -17.91 -6.06 32.42
N VAL A 177 -18.72 -7.08 32.72
CA VAL A 177 -19.01 -8.17 31.79
C VAL A 177 -19.71 -7.64 30.54
N THR A 178 -20.68 -6.73 30.71
CA THR A 178 -21.39 -6.11 29.58
C THR A 178 -20.42 -5.29 28.71
N LEU A 179 -19.57 -4.47 29.34
CA LEU A 179 -18.56 -3.67 28.65
C LEU A 179 -17.56 -4.53 27.86
N HIS A 180 -17.07 -5.61 28.47
CA HIS A 180 -16.17 -6.54 27.80
C HIS A 180 -16.85 -7.24 26.62
N GLN A 181 -18.10 -7.68 26.79
CA GLN A 181 -18.87 -8.33 25.74
C GLN A 181 -19.13 -7.41 24.54
N ASP A 182 -19.40 -6.14 24.78
CA ASP A 182 -19.58 -5.14 23.72
C ASP A 182 -18.27 -4.88 22.96
N ALA A 183 -17.14 -4.77 23.67
CA ALA A 183 -15.82 -4.63 23.05
C ALA A 183 -15.49 -5.85 22.15
N LEU A 184 -15.76 -7.08 22.63
CA LEU A 184 -15.60 -8.31 21.85
C LEU A 184 -16.52 -8.33 20.61
N ASN A 185 -17.76 -7.88 20.74
CA ASN A 185 -18.68 -7.80 19.61
C ASN A 185 -18.19 -6.80 18.55
N CYS A 186 -17.63 -5.65 18.95
CA CYS A 186 -16.99 -4.70 18.04
C CYS A 186 -15.77 -5.32 17.34
N ALA A 187 -14.93 -6.07 18.07
CA ALA A 187 -13.78 -6.77 17.50
C ALA A 187 -14.18 -7.79 16.42
N LYS A 188 -15.20 -8.62 16.69
CA LYS A 188 -15.73 -9.60 15.72
C LYS A 188 -16.30 -8.94 14.47
N LEU A 189 -17.01 -7.81 14.64
CA LEU A 189 -17.57 -7.08 13.51
C LEU A 189 -16.45 -6.44 12.67
N LEU A 190 -15.42 -5.88 13.31
CA LEU A 190 -14.23 -5.37 12.65
C LEU A 190 -13.51 -6.48 11.86
N GLU A 191 -13.28 -7.64 12.47
CA GLU A 191 -12.67 -8.81 11.83
C GLU A 191 -13.48 -9.27 10.60
N SER A 192 -14.81 -9.30 10.70
CA SER A 192 -15.66 -9.65 9.56
C SER A 192 -15.52 -8.66 8.39
N ILE A 193 -15.30 -7.37 8.66
CA ILE A 193 -15.11 -6.35 7.63
C ILE A 193 -13.69 -6.43 7.05
N THR A 194 -12.68 -6.62 7.89
CA THR A 194 -11.27 -6.53 7.50
C THR A 194 -10.74 -7.82 6.89
N SER A 195 -11.24 -8.99 7.29
CA SER A 195 -10.75 -10.30 6.82
C SER A 195 -10.68 -10.41 5.30
N LEU A 196 -11.78 -10.08 4.61
CA LEU A 196 -11.83 -10.14 3.14
C LEU A 196 -10.92 -9.10 2.48
N VAL A 197 -10.83 -7.89 3.05
CA VAL A 197 -9.97 -6.82 2.54
C VAL A 197 -8.48 -7.17 2.72
N LEU A 198 -8.12 -7.77 3.86
CA LEU A 198 -6.76 -8.22 4.15
C LEU A 198 -6.35 -9.40 3.28
N LEU A 199 -7.24 -10.37 3.07
CA LEU A 199 -7.01 -11.48 2.14
C LEU A 199 -6.78 -10.97 0.72
N GLN A 200 -7.66 -10.09 0.23
CA GLN A 200 -7.53 -9.46 -1.08
C GLN A 200 -6.20 -8.70 -1.20
N GLN A 201 -5.83 -7.93 -0.18
CA GLN A 201 -4.58 -7.16 -0.15
C GLN A 201 -3.36 -8.08 -0.18
N LEU A 202 -3.38 -9.18 0.58
CA LEU A 202 -2.30 -10.16 0.62
C LEU A 202 -2.08 -10.79 -0.76
N LEU A 203 -3.15 -11.29 -1.39
CA LEU A 203 -3.08 -11.93 -2.70
C LEU A 203 -2.52 -10.98 -3.76
N LEU A 204 -3.01 -9.75 -3.83
CA LEU A 204 -2.52 -8.79 -4.82
C LEU A 204 -1.10 -8.32 -4.54
N CYS A 205 -0.71 -8.16 -3.28
CA CYS A 205 0.69 -7.87 -2.95
C CYS A 205 1.60 -9.00 -3.43
N VAL A 206 1.26 -10.26 -3.14
CA VAL A 206 2.03 -11.42 -3.61
C VAL A 206 2.12 -11.43 -5.13
N LEU A 207 1.00 -11.23 -5.83
CA LEU A 207 1.00 -11.17 -7.30
C LEU A 207 1.88 -10.04 -7.86
N ILE A 208 1.85 -8.85 -7.25
CA ILE A 208 2.71 -7.72 -7.65
C ILE A 208 4.17 -8.13 -7.47
N TRP A 209 4.56 -8.63 -6.30
CA TRP A 209 5.93 -9.06 -6.04
C TRP A 209 6.37 -10.16 -7.01
N CYS A 210 5.58 -11.21 -7.18
CA CYS A 210 5.84 -12.28 -8.14
C CYS A 210 6.01 -11.74 -9.57
N SER A 211 5.17 -10.81 -10.01
CA SER A 211 5.28 -10.21 -11.34
C SER A 211 6.55 -9.38 -11.52
N MET A 212 6.95 -8.60 -10.49
CA MET A 212 8.18 -7.82 -10.53
C MET A 212 9.42 -8.72 -10.56
N LEU A 213 9.43 -9.79 -9.75
CA LEU A 213 10.51 -10.76 -9.75
C LEU A 213 10.61 -11.51 -11.08
N LEU A 214 9.47 -11.93 -11.65
CA LEU A 214 9.44 -12.57 -12.96
C LEU A 214 9.98 -11.62 -14.04
N TYR A 215 9.54 -10.37 -14.06
CA TYR A 215 10.04 -9.37 -15.00
C TYR A 215 11.56 -9.18 -14.87
N PHE A 216 12.06 -9.12 -13.64
CA PHE A 216 13.49 -9.01 -13.37
C PHE A 216 14.27 -10.22 -13.88
N THR A 217 13.81 -11.43 -13.60
CA THR A 217 14.47 -12.67 -14.07
C THR A 217 14.43 -12.79 -15.60
N VAL A 218 13.29 -12.51 -16.24
CA VAL A 218 13.16 -12.54 -17.71
C VAL A 218 14.08 -11.51 -18.35
N SER A 219 14.11 -10.27 -17.83
CA SER A 219 14.98 -9.21 -18.34
C SER A 219 16.46 -9.58 -18.21
N SER A 220 16.85 -10.26 -17.12
CA SER A 220 18.22 -10.75 -16.96
C SER A 220 18.59 -11.84 -17.96
N ALA A 221 17.65 -12.73 -18.28
CA ALA A 221 17.86 -13.81 -19.25
C ALA A 221 17.93 -13.32 -20.70
N GLN A 222 17.23 -12.22 -21.04
CA GLN A 222 17.28 -11.60 -22.37
C GLN A 222 18.70 -11.16 -22.76
N VAL A 223 19.54 -10.77 -21.80
CA VAL A 223 20.95 -10.41 -22.08
C VAL A 223 21.70 -11.57 -22.73
N ALA A 224 21.45 -12.81 -22.31
CA ALA A 224 22.09 -13.98 -22.92
C ALA A 224 21.62 -14.19 -24.37
N HIS A 225 20.35 -13.89 -24.66
CA HIS A 225 19.79 -14.01 -26.01
C HIS A 225 20.38 -12.96 -26.96
N GLU A 226 20.45 -11.70 -26.55
CA GLU A 226 21.02 -10.61 -27.37
C GLU A 226 22.52 -10.82 -27.66
N VAL A 227 23.28 -11.33 -26.69
CA VAL A 227 24.70 -11.66 -26.88
C VAL A 227 24.88 -12.81 -27.88
N TYR A 228 23.94 -13.77 -27.91
CA TYR A 228 23.93 -14.84 -28.90
C TYR A 228 23.62 -14.30 -30.30
N GLU A 229 22.60 -13.45 -30.43
CA GLU A 229 22.18 -12.83 -31.71
C GLU A 229 23.22 -11.86 -32.29
N CYS A 230 24.12 -11.29 -31.47
CA CYS A 230 25.23 -10.43 -31.87
C CYS A 230 26.26 -11.11 -32.81
N ARG A 231 26.11 -12.42 -33.09
CA ARG A 231 27.09 -13.23 -33.85
C ARG A 231 28.50 -13.02 -33.30
N TRP A 232 28.62 -13.17 -31.98
CA TRP A 232 29.85 -12.96 -31.22
C TRP A 232 31.02 -13.81 -31.77
N GLU A 233 30.74 -14.88 -32.50
CA GLU A 233 31.69 -15.75 -33.19
C GLU A 233 32.46 -15.04 -34.33
N LEU A 234 31.87 -13.99 -34.92
CA LEU A 234 32.44 -13.23 -36.03
C LEU A 234 33.21 -11.98 -35.57
N GLN A 235 33.27 -11.72 -34.26
CA GLN A 235 33.94 -10.55 -33.70
C GLN A 235 35.45 -10.79 -33.50
N THR A 236 36.20 -9.71 -33.27
CA THR A 236 37.65 -9.81 -32.99
C THR A 236 37.93 -10.62 -31.73
N THR A 237 39.10 -11.26 -31.64
CA THR A 237 39.49 -12.18 -30.55
C THR A 237 39.45 -11.56 -29.15
N ALA A 238 39.61 -10.24 -29.03
CA ALA A 238 39.44 -9.53 -27.77
C ALA A 238 37.95 -9.44 -27.38
N ILE A 239 37.10 -8.95 -28.29
CA ILE A 239 35.65 -8.79 -28.09
C ILE A 239 34.97 -10.15 -27.87
N GLN A 240 35.42 -11.18 -28.58
CA GLN A 240 34.89 -12.54 -28.47
C GLN A 240 35.07 -13.13 -27.05
N LYS A 241 36.22 -12.87 -26.41
CA LYS A 241 36.48 -13.33 -25.02
C LYS A 241 35.56 -12.63 -24.03
N ASP A 242 35.35 -11.33 -24.21
CA ASP A 242 34.51 -10.52 -23.34
C ASP A 242 33.03 -10.90 -23.49
N LEU A 243 32.53 -11.05 -24.72
CA LEU A 243 31.14 -11.48 -24.98
C LEU A 243 30.86 -12.90 -24.46
N LYS A 244 31.82 -13.82 -24.56
CA LYS A 244 31.70 -15.17 -24.00
C LYS A 244 31.59 -15.14 -22.47
N LEU A 245 32.34 -14.25 -21.82
CA LEU A 245 32.25 -14.04 -20.37
C LEU A 245 30.90 -13.42 -19.97
N VAL A 246 30.37 -12.48 -20.75
CA VAL A 246 29.02 -11.92 -20.55
C VAL A 246 27.95 -13.00 -20.70
N LEU A 247 28.04 -13.86 -21.72
CA LEU A 247 27.09 -14.95 -21.97
C LEU A 247 27.03 -15.94 -20.80
N VAL A 248 28.19 -16.39 -20.30
CA VAL A 248 28.28 -17.32 -19.16
C VAL A 248 27.68 -16.70 -17.89
N ARG A 249 27.90 -15.40 -17.67
CA ARG A 249 27.33 -14.68 -16.51
C ARG A 249 25.84 -14.44 -16.64
N ALA A 250 25.35 -14.15 -17.84
CA ALA A 250 23.91 -13.93 -18.09
C ALA A 250 23.08 -15.21 -17.93
N GLN A 251 23.70 -16.39 -18.05
CA GLN A 251 23.06 -17.69 -17.80
C GLN A 251 22.95 -18.06 -16.31
N THR A 252 23.63 -17.34 -15.40
CA THR A 252 23.44 -17.58 -13.97
C THR A 252 22.07 -17.08 -13.51
N PRO A 253 21.26 -17.89 -12.80
CA PRO A 253 19.93 -17.49 -12.38
C PRO A 253 19.99 -16.30 -11.43
N VAL A 254 19.51 -15.14 -11.91
CA VAL A 254 19.43 -13.92 -11.13
C VAL A 254 18.08 -13.90 -10.40
N GLY A 255 18.13 -13.76 -9.07
CA GLY A 255 16.93 -13.74 -8.25
C GLY A 255 17.18 -13.03 -6.93
N ILE A 256 16.08 -12.61 -6.30
CA ILE A 256 16.11 -11.84 -5.05
C ILE A 256 15.96 -12.82 -3.89
N THR A 257 16.87 -12.75 -2.92
CA THR A 257 16.77 -13.53 -1.69
C THR A 257 16.15 -12.67 -0.59
N ALA A 258 15.06 -13.14 0.02
CA ALA A 258 14.51 -12.55 1.23
C ALA A 258 15.50 -12.78 2.39
N GLY A 259 16.22 -11.72 2.77
CA GLY A 259 17.18 -11.73 3.88
C GLY A 259 18.35 -12.72 3.73
N LYS A 260 18.68 -13.18 2.51
CA LYS A 260 19.60 -14.32 2.24
C LYS A 260 19.12 -15.69 2.75
N PHE A 261 17.90 -15.79 3.29
CA PHE A 261 17.34 -17.03 3.82
C PHE A 261 16.46 -17.77 2.82
N CYS A 262 15.75 -17.05 1.95
CA CYS A 262 14.81 -17.65 0.99
C CYS A 262 15.00 -17.03 -0.40
N TYR A 263 15.41 -17.83 -1.39
CA TYR A 263 15.56 -17.40 -2.76
C TYR A 263 14.17 -17.35 -3.42
N MET A 264 13.68 -16.16 -3.72
CA MET A 264 12.34 -16.00 -4.25
C MET A 264 12.31 -16.40 -5.74
N ASN A 265 11.95 -17.66 -6.02
CA ASN A 265 11.68 -18.17 -7.36
C ASN A 265 10.20 -18.55 -7.50
N MET A 266 9.62 -18.37 -8.69
CA MET A 266 8.23 -18.74 -9.00
C MET A 266 7.94 -20.23 -8.75
N GLU A 267 8.95 -21.09 -8.91
CA GLU A 267 8.84 -22.53 -8.63
C GLU A 267 8.52 -22.84 -7.15
N GLN A 268 8.96 -22.01 -6.20
CA GLN A 268 8.66 -22.24 -4.78
C GLN A 268 7.22 -21.86 -4.41
N PHE A 269 6.58 -20.92 -5.11
CA PHE A 269 5.18 -20.59 -4.88
C PHE A 269 4.22 -21.70 -5.34
N GLY A 270 4.63 -22.53 -6.30
CA GLY A 270 3.87 -23.71 -6.73
C GLY A 270 3.98 -24.92 -5.80
N ILE A 271 4.97 -24.96 -4.90
CA ILE A 271 5.20 -26.07 -3.96
C ILE A 271 4.38 -25.92 -2.66
N VAL A 272 3.77 -24.74 -2.42
CA VAL A 272 2.94 -24.46 -1.23
C VAL A 272 1.44 -24.52 -1.53
N SER A 273 1.03 -25.04 -2.70
CA SER A 273 -0.37 -25.34 -3.03
C SER A 273 -0.72 -26.81 -2.79
#